data_AF-A0A7X6AQY5-F1
#
_entry.id   AF-A0A7X6AQY5-F1
#
_cell.length_a   1.000
_cell.length_b   1.000
_cell.length_c   1.000
_cell.angle_alpha   90.00
_cell.angle_beta   90.00
_cell.angle_gamma   90.00
#
_symmetry.space_group_name_H-M   'P 1'
#
loop_
_entity.id
_entity.type
_entity.pdbx_description
1 polymer ?
#
loop_
_entity_poly.entity_id
_entity_poly.type
_entity_poly.pdbx_seq_one_letter_code
_entity_poly.pdbx_strand_id
1 'polypeptide(L)'
;HWKVPPGRQVNRTLVTELMNLPYDTTVHYIAVHLHPFAESLELVDLTTDESVFRAEAAQFGDRIGLARVGHYESPEGIRLYKDHDYELVSVYENTSGQEQDSMAVLYLYLHDREFHKPVL
;
A
#
# COMPACT_ATOMS: atom_id res chain seq x y z
N HIS A 1 8.48 10.33 5.54
CA HIS A 1 8.06 10.10 6.94
C HIS A 1 7.17 11.25 7.40
N TRP A 2 6.21 10.98 8.29
CA TRP A 2 5.40 11.97 9.00
C TRP A 2 5.18 11.55 10.47
N LYS A 3 4.53 12.39 11.29
CA LYS A 3 4.20 12.08 12.69
C LYS A 3 2.74 11.66 12.85
N VAL A 4 2.51 10.54 13.55
CA VAL A 4 1.19 10.07 13.97
C VAL A 4 0.98 10.47 15.44
N PRO A 5 -0.01 11.32 15.77
CA PRO A 5 -0.31 11.67 17.16
C PRO A 5 -0.91 10.47 17.92
N PRO A 6 -0.99 10.49 19.26
CA PRO A 6 -1.71 9.48 20.02
C PRO A 6 -3.17 9.34 19.55
N GLY A 7 -3.64 8.09 19.45
CA GLY A 7 -4.96 7.73 18.96
C GLY A 7 -5.02 7.44 17.46
N ARG A 8 -6.24 7.50 16.91
CA ARG A 8 -6.54 7.17 15.52
C ARG A 8 -6.12 8.27 14.56
N GLN A 9 -5.43 7.89 13.49
CA GLN A 9 -5.18 8.76 12.34
C GLN A 9 -5.47 8.02 11.04
N VAL A 10 -6.19 8.70 10.14
CA VAL A 10 -6.39 8.26 8.75
C VAL A 10 -5.74 9.30 7.84
N ASN A 11 -4.81 8.87 7.01
CA ASN A 11 -4.20 9.73 5.99
C ASN A 11 -4.61 9.25 4.61
N ARG A 12 -4.87 10.23 3.73
CA ARG A 12 -5.29 10.04 2.35
C ARG A 12 -4.34 10.81 1.46
N THR A 13 -3.74 10.13 0.50
CA THR A 13 -2.75 10.70 -0.39
C THR A 13 -3.08 10.33 -1.82
N LEU A 14 -3.35 11.31 -2.68
CA LEU A 14 -3.42 11.08 -4.12
C LEU A 14 -2.04 10.63 -4.62
N VAL A 15 -1.99 9.45 -5.22
CA VAL A 15 -0.74 8.83 -5.70
C VAL A 15 -0.71 8.65 -7.22
N THR A 16 -1.72 9.12 -7.98
CA THR A 16 -1.79 9.00 -9.45
C THR A 16 -0.45 9.35 -10.11
N GLU A 17 0.05 10.56 -9.85
CA GLU A 17 1.31 11.05 -10.43
C GLU A 17 2.56 10.35 -9.86
N LEU A 18 2.49 9.79 -8.65
CA LEU A 18 3.59 9.03 -8.05
C LEU A 18 3.69 7.62 -8.64
N MET A 19 2.55 7.00 -8.94
CA MET A 19 2.49 5.72 -9.64
C MET A 19 2.99 5.85 -11.08
N ASN A 20 2.70 6.99 -11.73
CA ASN A 20 3.20 7.35 -13.06
C ASN A 20 3.12 6.21 -14.08
N LEU A 21 1.94 5.57 -14.18
CA LEU A 21 1.76 4.40 -15.03
C LEU A 21 1.96 4.80 -16.50
N PRO A 22 2.91 4.17 -17.23
CA PRO A 22 3.17 4.54 -18.63
C PRO A 22 2.07 4.06 -19.59
N TYR A 23 1.32 3.02 -19.19
CA TYR A 23 0.24 2.36 -19.91
C TYR A 23 -0.60 1.52 -18.94
N ASP A 24 -1.80 1.11 -19.35
CA ASP A 24 -2.61 0.17 -18.59
C ASP A 24 -1.87 -1.15 -18.41
N THR A 25 -1.69 -1.59 -17.17
CA THR A 25 -0.89 -2.75 -16.82
C THR A 25 -1.61 -3.66 -15.82
N THR A 26 -0.95 -4.70 -15.38
CA THR A 26 -1.45 -5.63 -14.37
C THR A 26 -0.40 -5.74 -13.29
N VAL A 27 -0.80 -5.60 -12.03
CA VAL A 27 0.07 -5.85 -10.88
C VAL A 27 -0.06 -7.32 -10.47
N HIS A 28 1.09 -8.00 -10.33
CA HIS A 28 1.13 -9.42 -9.96
C HIS A 28 1.65 -9.65 -8.55
N TYR A 29 2.37 -8.68 -7.99
CA TYR A 29 2.84 -8.72 -6.61
C TYR A 29 2.79 -7.33 -6.00
N ILE A 30 2.35 -7.23 -4.74
CA ILE A 30 2.35 -5.99 -3.97
C ILE A 30 3.03 -6.27 -2.63
N ALA A 31 4.17 -5.62 -2.40
CA ALA A 31 4.81 -5.59 -1.09
C ALA A 31 4.47 -4.29 -0.35
N VAL A 32 4.38 -4.38 0.97
CA VAL A 32 3.97 -3.26 1.81
C VAL A 32 5.02 -3.00 2.88
N HIS A 33 5.40 -1.74 3.02
CA HIS A 33 6.22 -1.28 4.14
C HIS A 33 5.43 -0.29 4.99
N LEU A 34 5.36 -0.59 6.28
CA LEU A 34 4.67 0.21 7.29
C LEU A 34 5.53 0.33 8.54
N HIS A 35 5.35 1.43 9.26
CA HIS A 35 5.85 1.60 10.63
C HIS A 35 4.84 1.03 11.65
N PRO A 36 5.24 0.83 12.93
CA PRO A 36 4.34 0.37 13.99
C PRO A 36 3.08 1.22 14.12
N PHE A 37 2.05 0.66 14.75
CA PHE A 37 0.71 1.22 14.92
C PHE A 37 -0.15 1.29 13.66
N ALA A 38 0.37 0.91 12.48
CA ALA A 38 -0.45 0.76 11.29
C ALA A 38 -1.48 -0.37 11.47
N GLU A 39 -2.75 -0.09 11.19
CA GLU A 39 -3.79 -1.12 11.06
C GLU A 39 -3.88 -1.58 9.61
N SER A 40 -3.80 -0.64 8.66
CA SER A 40 -3.92 -0.97 7.24
C SER A 40 -3.31 0.06 6.30
N LEU A 41 -3.01 -0.40 5.09
CA LEU A 41 -2.74 0.43 3.92
C LEU A 41 -3.56 -0.09 2.74
N GLU A 42 -4.27 0.82 2.08
CA GLU A 42 -5.18 0.51 0.99
C GLU A 42 -4.88 1.38 -0.22
N LEU A 43 -4.87 0.75 -1.40
CA LEU A 43 -4.89 1.43 -2.69
C LEU A 43 -6.34 1.44 -3.19
N VAL A 44 -6.87 2.64 -3.41
CA VAL A 44 -8.22 2.87 -3.92
C VAL A 44 -8.14 3.46 -5.31
N ASP A 45 -8.92 2.93 -6.24
CA ASP A 45 -9.17 3.53 -7.54
C ASP A 45 -10.33 4.53 -7.38
N LEU A 46 -10.02 5.82 -7.42
CA LEU A 46 -11.00 6.89 -7.25
C LEU A 46 -11.92 7.04 -8.46
N THR A 47 -11.54 6.50 -9.61
CA THR A 47 -12.33 6.59 -10.86
C THR A 47 -13.51 5.65 -10.79
N THR A 48 -13.32 4.46 -10.23
CA THR A 48 -14.37 3.45 -10.05
C THR A 48 -14.95 3.41 -8.64
N ASP A 49 -14.33 4.12 -7.68
CA ASP A 49 -14.64 4.06 -6.24
C ASP A 49 -14.48 2.65 -5.66
N GLU A 50 -13.47 1.92 -6.13
CA GLU A 50 -13.21 0.54 -5.73
C GLU A 50 -11.87 0.39 -5.02
N SER A 51 -11.85 -0.48 -4.02
CA SER A 51 -10.60 -0.94 -3.40
C SER A 51 -9.85 -1.85 -4.39
N VAL A 52 -8.64 -1.46 -4.76
CA VAL A 52 -7.75 -2.26 -5.60
C VAL A 52 -7.07 -3.33 -4.75
N PHE A 53 -6.53 -2.93 -3.60
CA PHE A 53 -5.82 -3.80 -2.67
C PHE A 53 -5.79 -3.19 -1.27
N ARG A 54 -5.98 -4.02 -0.26
CA ARG A 54 -5.89 -3.64 1.15
C ARG A 54 -5.01 -4.60 1.93
N ALA A 55 -3.91 -4.08 2.46
CA ALA A 55 -3.04 -4.81 3.39
C ALA A 55 -3.46 -4.54 4.83
N GLU A 56 -3.88 -5.59 5.52
CA GLU A 56 -4.04 -5.56 6.99
C GLU A 56 -2.69 -5.80 7.68
N ALA A 57 -2.45 -5.06 8.75
CA ALA A 57 -1.27 -5.16 9.59
C ALA A 57 -1.63 -5.56 11.03
N ALA A 58 -0.75 -6.33 11.67
CA ALA A 58 -0.92 -6.76 13.05
C ALA A 58 0.30 -6.35 13.87
N GLN A 59 0.08 -5.83 15.08
CA GLN A 59 1.14 -5.47 16.02
C GLN A 59 1.58 -6.69 16.84
N PHE A 60 2.79 -6.66 17.41
CA PHE A 60 3.13 -7.53 18.53
C PHE A 60 2.31 -7.14 19.78
N GLY A 61 1.92 -8.12 20.60
CA GLY A 61 1.13 -7.86 21.81
C GLY A 61 1.95 -7.40 23.01
N ASP A 62 3.26 -7.64 23.01
CA ASP A 62 4.17 -7.44 24.15
C ASP A 62 5.26 -6.39 23.91
N ARG A 63 5.34 -5.84 22.69
CA ARG A 63 6.33 -4.84 22.29
C ARG A 63 5.82 -3.99 21.12
N ILE A 64 6.41 -2.83 20.94
CA ILE A 64 6.15 -1.98 19.77
C ILE A 64 6.79 -2.64 18.54
N GLY A 65 5.98 -2.88 17.51
CA GLY A 65 6.43 -3.47 16.24
C GLY A 65 5.30 -4.16 15.50
N LEU A 66 5.49 -4.36 14.20
CA LEU A 66 4.58 -5.12 13.36
C LEU A 66 4.93 -6.61 13.41
N ALA A 67 3.99 -7.44 13.83
CA ALA A 67 4.07 -8.90 13.78
C ALA A 67 3.79 -9.43 12.37
N ARG A 68 2.92 -8.76 11.62
CA ARG A 68 2.57 -9.13 10.24
C ARG A 68 2.16 -7.90 9.45
N VAL A 69 2.47 -7.92 8.16
CA VAL A 69 1.90 -7.02 7.16
C VAL A 69 1.43 -7.86 5.98
N GLY A 70 0.22 -7.59 5.48
CA GLY A 70 -0.31 -8.22 4.28
C GLY A 70 0.50 -7.89 3.03
N HIS A 71 0.45 -8.77 2.04
CA HIS A 71 0.97 -8.58 0.70
C HIS A 71 -0.01 -9.20 -0.30
N TYR A 72 0.20 -8.95 -1.58
CA TYR A 72 -0.58 -9.55 -2.66
C TYR A 72 0.34 -10.34 -3.59
N GLU A 73 -0.12 -11.50 -4.06
CA GLU A 73 0.51 -12.25 -5.15
C GLU A 73 -0.57 -13.00 -5.95
N SER A 74 -0.48 -12.96 -7.29
CA SER A 74 -1.38 -13.72 -8.16
C SER A 74 -0.83 -13.83 -9.59
N PRO A 75 -0.91 -15.02 -10.21
CA PRO A 75 -0.66 -15.17 -11.65
C PRO A 75 -1.61 -14.36 -12.53
N GLU A 76 -2.88 -14.22 -12.14
CA GLU A 76 -3.90 -13.45 -12.87
C GLU A 76 -3.68 -11.94 -12.70
N GLY A 77 -3.33 -11.51 -11.49
CA GLY A 77 -3.04 -10.12 -11.15
C GLY A 77 -4.28 -9.21 -11.05
N ILE A 78 -4.05 -7.94 -10.70
CA ILE A 78 -5.08 -6.89 -10.66
C ILE A 78 -4.79 -5.87 -11.77
N ARG A 79 -5.82 -5.48 -12.51
CA ARG A 79 -5.70 -4.49 -13.57
C ARG A 79 -5.53 -3.09 -12.98
N LEU A 80 -4.60 -2.32 -13.53
CA LEU A 80 -4.42 -0.90 -13.25
C LEU A 80 -4.50 -0.13 -14.57
N TYR A 81 -5.15 1.03 -14.56
CA TYR A 81 -5.45 1.82 -15.74
C TYR A 81 -4.69 3.13 -15.68
N LYS A 82 -4.08 3.53 -16.79
CA LYS A 82 -3.23 4.72 -16.84
C LYS A 82 -4.00 6.01 -16.60
N ASP A 83 -5.25 6.05 -17.06
CA ASP A 83 -6.13 7.22 -17.05
C ASP A 83 -7.03 7.29 -15.81
N HIS A 84 -6.77 6.45 -14.81
CA HIS A 84 -7.49 6.46 -13.54
C HIS A 84 -6.73 7.22 -12.45
N ASP A 85 -7.49 7.79 -11.52
CA ASP A 85 -6.96 8.37 -10.29
C ASP A 85 -6.85 7.34 -9.17
N TYR A 86 -5.73 7.38 -8.44
CA TYR A 86 -5.45 6.45 -7.35
C TYR A 86 -5.10 7.17 -6.04
N GLU A 87 -5.65 6.67 -4.93
CA GLU A 87 -5.38 7.16 -3.58
C GLU A 87 -4.78 6.05 -2.71
N LEU A 88 -3.79 6.41 -1.89
CA LEU A 88 -3.37 5.61 -0.75
C LEU A 88 -4.10 6.07 0.52
N VAL A 89 -4.80 5.14 1.16
CA VAL A 89 -5.43 5.33 2.46
C VAL A 89 -4.66 4.54 3.51
N SER A 90 -4.03 5.24 4.44
CA SER A 90 -3.31 4.62 5.56
C SER A 90 -4.03 4.88 6.87
N VAL A 91 -4.06 3.87 7.71
CA VAL A 91 -4.80 3.88 8.96
C VAL A 91 -3.88 3.47 10.09
N TYR A 92 -3.80 4.29 11.13
CA TYR A 92 -2.98 4.06 12.31
C TYR A 92 -3.80 4.21 13.59
N GLU A 93 -3.44 3.44 14.60
CA GLU A 93 -3.91 3.57 15.99
C GLU A 93 -2.71 3.62 16.94
N ASN A 94 -2.25 4.84 17.24
CA ASN A 94 -1.06 5.04 18.06
C ASN A 94 -1.39 5.03 19.56
N THR A 95 -1.14 3.89 20.19
CA THR A 95 -1.40 3.66 21.62
C THR A 95 -0.22 4.05 22.53
N SER A 96 0.85 4.66 22.01
CA SER A 96 2.07 4.93 22.78
C SER A 96 1.98 6.15 23.71
N GLY A 97 0.95 6.98 23.58
CA GLY A 97 0.79 8.21 24.38
C GLY A 97 1.70 9.38 23.97
N GLN A 98 2.52 9.22 22.91
CA GLN A 98 3.34 10.27 22.32
C GLN A 98 3.31 10.19 20.78
N GLU A 99 3.81 11.22 20.09
CA GLU A 99 3.93 11.18 18.62
C GLU A 99 4.92 10.11 18.16
N GLN A 100 4.59 9.44 17.05
CA GLN A 100 5.42 8.38 16.46
C GLN A 100 5.74 8.67 14.99
N ASP A 101 6.96 8.34 14.57
CA ASP A 101 7.34 8.44 13.16
C ASP A 101 6.68 7.36 12.33
N SER A 102 6.19 7.73 11.15
CA SER A 102 5.48 6.82 10.27
C SER A 102 5.91 6.91 8.81
N MET A 103 5.77 5.77 8.13
CA MET A 103 5.88 5.57 6.69
C MET A 103 4.83 4.55 6.25
N ALA A 104 4.24 4.78 5.08
CA ALA A 104 3.39 3.85 4.36
C ALA A 104 3.82 3.83 2.90
N VAL A 105 4.25 2.67 2.41
CA VAL A 105 4.73 2.48 1.03
C VAL A 105 4.13 1.20 0.48
N LEU A 106 3.58 1.29 -0.74
CA LEU A 106 3.30 0.15 -1.60
C LEU A 106 4.38 0.04 -2.66
N TYR A 107 4.93 -1.17 -2.81
CA TYR A 107 5.75 -1.55 -3.95
C TYR A 107 4.90 -2.37 -4.89
N LEU A 108 4.59 -1.82 -6.07
CA LEU A 108 3.79 -2.49 -7.10
C LEU A 108 4.72 -3.14 -8.13
N TYR A 109 4.59 -4.45 -8.32
CA TYR A 109 5.35 -5.20 -9.31
C TYR A 109 4.45 -5.45 -10.52
N LEU A 110 4.64 -4.59 -11.52
CA LEU A 110 3.79 -4.46 -12.69
C LEU A 110 4.27 -5.37 -13.82
N HIS A 111 3.34 -5.79 -14.67
CA HIS A 111 3.63 -6.49 -15.91
C HIS A 111 4.39 -5.55 -16.87
N ASP A 112 5.61 -5.93 -17.20
CA ASP A 112 6.42 -5.28 -18.22
C ASP A 112 6.11 -5.92 -19.58
N ARG A 113 5.62 -5.10 -20.53
CA ARG A 113 5.27 -5.57 -21.88
C ARG A 113 6.49 -5.92 -22.73
N GLU A 114 7.67 -5.42 -22.34
CA GLU A 114 8.94 -5.68 -23.01
C GLU A 114 9.69 -6.85 -22.37
N PHE A 115 9.19 -7.41 -21.26
CA PHE A 115 9.83 -8.55 -20.63
C PHE A 115 9.67 -9.82 -21.47
N HIS A 116 10.79 -10.31 -21.98
CA HIS A 116 10.90 -11.62 -22.61
C HIS A 116 11.60 -12.57 -21.66
N LYS A 117 10.88 -13.62 -21.21
CA LYS A 117 11.48 -14.66 -20.39
C LYS A 117 12.68 -15.28 -21.12
N PRO A 118 13.88 -15.33 -20.51
CA PRO A 118 15.03 -15.98 -21.13
C PRO A 118 14.73 -17.44 -21.43
N VAL A 119 15.19 -17.91 -22.59
CA VAL A 119 15.22 -19.34 -22.87
C VAL A 119 16.41 -19.90 -22.08
N LEU A 120 16.11 -20.75 -21.09
CA LEU A 120 17.10 -21.50 -20.30
C LEU A 120 17.65 -22.69 -21.10
#